data_AF-A0A1G2Z2P4-F1
#
_entry.id   AF-A0A1G2Z2P4-F1
#
_cell.length_a   1.000
_cell.length_b   1.000
_cell.length_c   1.000
_cell.angle_alpha   90.00
_cell.angle_beta   90.00
_cell.angle_gamma   90.00
#
_symmetry.space_group_name_H-M   'P 1'
#
loop_
_entity.id
_entity.type
_entity.pdbx_description
1 polymer ?
#
loop_
_entity_poly.entity_id
_entity_poly.type
_entity_poly.pdbx_seq_one_letter_code
_entity_poly.pdbx_strand_id
1 'polypeptide(L)'
;MNRSDNLTMIFVVLIVFAVLTILSCTPTVKSERTDVPHTPAAGDKVESTGGPPLLVVDSDAPLLLDEPTEEQHASAGMTTQAVVENTACFVCHANYRSESLANSHAGAEVGCSGCHGQSFAHRNDENNTTPPEKMYTADKIDTFCQGCHKSHDVPPGKVAALWAKRNPDKTDPDKIVCTDCHGDHRMKVRTIIWDKKTGKLLRTNQGE
;
A
#
# COMPACT_ATOMS: atom_id res chain seq x y z
N MET A 1 40.23 -15.04 44.28
CA MET A 1 40.02 -14.88 42.81
C MET A 1 39.93 -16.27 42.21
N ASN A 2 38.72 -16.66 41.83
CA ASN A 2 38.41 -18.04 41.50
C ASN A 2 38.73 -18.35 40.03
N ARG A 3 39.20 -19.57 39.80
CA ARG A 3 39.59 -20.11 38.49
C ARG A 3 38.43 -20.11 37.47
N SER A 4 37.19 -19.97 37.94
CA SER A 4 35.96 -19.83 37.13
C SER A 4 35.89 -18.50 36.38
N ASP A 5 36.41 -17.41 36.96
CA ASP A 5 36.16 -16.05 36.46
C ASP A 5 37.03 -15.72 35.25
N ASN A 6 38.22 -16.34 35.19
CA ASN A 6 39.14 -16.21 34.05
C ASN A 6 38.65 -16.96 32.82
N LEU A 7 37.88 -18.03 32.98
CA LEU A 7 37.36 -18.81 31.85
C LEU A 7 36.20 -18.07 31.18
N THR A 8 35.37 -17.36 31.95
CA THR A 8 34.24 -16.58 31.43
C THR A 8 34.73 -15.34 30.67
N MET A 9 35.79 -14.67 31.13
CA MET A 9 36.37 -13.52 30.41
C MET A 9 37.02 -13.91 29.08
N ILE A 10 37.68 -15.08 29.00
CA ILE A 10 38.29 -15.57 27.76
C ILE A 10 37.22 -15.90 26.70
N PHE A 11 36.08 -16.46 27.10
CA PHE A 11 34.98 -16.73 26.18
C PHE A 11 34.29 -15.46 25.66
N VAL A 12 34.17 -14.41 26.47
CA VAL A 12 33.58 -13.12 26.04
C VAL A 12 34.49 -12.40 25.04
N VAL A 13 35.81 -12.42 25.22
CA VAL A 13 36.77 -11.79 24.29
C VAL A 13 36.80 -12.51 22.94
N LEU A 14 36.70 -13.85 22.91
CA LEU A 14 36.68 -14.62 21.66
C LEU A 14 35.40 -14.40 20.84
N ILE A 15 34.24 -14.18 21.49
CA ILE A 15 32.98 -13.89 20.79
C ILE A 15 32.99 -12.47 20.19
N VAL A 16 33.60 -11.49 20.86
CA VAL A 16 33.71 -10.11 20.33
C VAL A 16 34.64 -10.05 19.11
N PHE A 17 35.72 -10.84 19.06
CA PHE A 17 36.59 -10.92 17.88
C PHE A 17 35.95 -11.63 16.68
N ALA A 18 35.00 -12.55 16.90
CA ALA A 18 34.29 -13.22 15.81
C ALA A 18 33.22 -12.33 15.13
N VAL A 19 32.72 -11.30 15.81
CA VAL A 19 31.71 -10.38 15.26
C VAL A 19 32.33 -9.23 14.46
N LEU A 20 33.61 -8.90 14.69
CA LEU A 20 34.29 -7.79 14.00
C LEU A 20 34.85 -8.12 12.60
N THR A 21 34.83 -9.37 12.15
CA THR A 21 35.40 -9.77 10.84
C THR A 21 34.38 -9.90 9.70
N ILE A 22 33.08 -9.62 9.95
CA ILE A 22 32.02 -9.70 8.91
C ILE A 22 31.73 -8.34 8.26
N LEU A 23 32.53 -7.30 8.53
CA LEU A 23 32.28 -5.91 8.10
C LEU A 23 33.14 -5.45 6.91
N SER A 24 33.49 -6.31 5.95
CA SER A 24 34.33 -5.89 4.80
C SER A 24 34.10 -6.64 3.49
N CYS A 25 32.85 -6.95 3.14
CA CYS A 25 32.50 -7.35 1.77
C CYS A 25 31.23 -6.61 1.31
N THR A 26 31.35 -5.31 1.05
CA THR A 26 30.39 -4.62 0.16
C THR A 26 30.80 -4.94 -1.29
N PRO A 27 30.00 -5.67 -2.07
CA PRO A 27 30.27 -5.78 -3.50
C PRO A 27 30.01 -4.43 -4.15
N THR A 28 31.07 -3.84 -4.72
CA THR A 28 30.99 -2.70 -5.63
C THR A 28 30.25 -3.15 -6.88
N VAL A 29 28.92 -2.94 -6.92
CA VAL A 29 28.15 -3.09 -8.16
C VAL A 29 28.50 -1.92 -9.05
N LYS A 30 29.48 -2.16 -9.93
CA LYS A 30 29.73 -1.31 -11.10
C LYS A 30 28.48 -1.41 -11.96
N SER A 31 27.66 -0.37 -11.98
CA SER A 31 26.55 -0.22 -12.93
C SER A 31 27.13 -0.03 -14.32
N GLU A 32 27.54 -1.13 -14.94
CA GLU A 32 27.86 -1.16 -16.36
C GLU A 32 26.52 -1.13 -17.09
N ARG A 33 26.24 0.01 -17.72
CA ARG A 33 25.13 0.17 -18.64
C ARG A 33 25.40 -0.77 -19.82
N THR A 34 24.84 -1.98 -19.76
CA THR A 34 24.68 -2.79 -20.96
C THR A 34 23.71 -2.03 -21.86
N ASP A 35 24.27 -1.28 -22.80
CA ASP A 35 23.56 -0.81 -23.96
C ASP A 35 22.98 -2.05 -24.65
N VAL A 36 21.65 -2.16 -24.60
CA VAL A 36 20.92 -3.19 -25.34
C VAL A 36 21.28 -3.00 -26.80
N PRO A 37 21.83 -4.02 -27.48
CA PRO A 37 22.03 -3.96 -28.92
C PRO A 37 20.67 -3.70 -29.55
N HIS A 38 20.49 -2.49 -30.09
CA HIS A 38 19.33 -2.15 -30.89
C HIS A 38 19.40 -3.06 -32.12
N THR A 39 18.62 -4.14 -32.09
CA THR A 39 18.42 -4.96 -33.29
C THR A 39 17.69 -4.05 -34.27
N PRO A 40 18.30 -3.68 -35.41
CA PRO A 40 17.60 -2.87 -36.38
C PRO A 40 16.47 -3.73 -36.93
N ALA A 41 15.23 -3.26 -36.74
CA ALA A 41 14.10 -3.77 -37.51
C ALA A 41 14.48 -3.63 -38.98
N ALA A 42 14.45 -4.78 -39.67
CA ALA A 42 14.80 -4.85 -41.07
C ALA A 42 13.83 -3.97 -41.88
N GLY A 43 14.39 -2.87 -42.38
CA GLY A 43 14.02 -2.20 -43.61
C GLY A 43 12.57 -1.79 -43.78
N ASP A 44 12.27 -0.54 -43.43
CA ASP A 44 11.61 0.32 -44.41
C ASP A 44 12.33 1.67 -44.46
N LYS A 45 12.72 2.06 -45.68
CA LYS A 45 13.45 3.28 -45.95
C LYS A 45 12.53 4.47 -45.71
N VAL A 46 12.76 5.24 -44.65
CA VAL A 46 12.33 6.63 -44.60
C VAL A 46 13.49 7.49 -44.13
N GLU A 47 14.04 8.23 -45.09
CA GLU A 47 14.93 9.36 -44.92
C GLU A 47 14.23 10.41 -44.03
N SER A 48 14.79 10.71 -42.86
CA SER A 48 14.24 11.75 -41.97
C SER A 48 15.31 12.78 -41.64
N THR A 49 15.19 13.90 -42.32
CA THR A 49 15.80 15.18 -41.99
C THR A 49 15.29 15.67 -40.62
N GLY A 50 16.14 15.62 -39.60
CA GLY A 50 16.28 16.63 -38.54
C GLY A 50 15.04 17.26 -37.89
N GLY A 51 14.02 16.48 -37.49
CA GLY A 51 12.92 16.95 -36.65
C GLY A 51 12.31 15.83 -35.80
N PRO A 52 11.62 16.15 -34.68
CA PRO A 52 10.83 15.15 -33.98
C PRO A 52 9.76 14.58 -34.91
N PRO A 53 9.42 13.28 -34.78
CA PRO A 53 8.43 12.65 -35.64
C PRO A 53 7.11 13.42 -35.59
N LEU A 54 6.50 13.62 -36.76
CA LEU A 54 5.20 14.27 -36.89
C LEU A 54 4.16 13.47 -36.10
N LEU A 55 3.41 14.19 -35.25
CA LEU A 55 2.27 13.60 -34.54
C LEU A 55 1.19 13.28 -35.58
N VAL A 56 1.00 12.00 -35.87
CA VAL A 56 -0.12 11.53 -36.68
C VAL A 56 -1.33 11.43 -35.76
N VAL A 57 -2.30 12.32 -35.95
CA VAL A 57 -3.59 12.26 -35.25
C VAL A 57 -4.50 11.30 -36.02
N ASP A 58 -4.86 10.20 -35.38
CA ASP A 58 -5.89 9.30 -35.91
C ASP A 58 -7.24 10.00 -35.81
N SER A 59 -7.79 10.38 -36.96
CA SER A 59 -9.06 11.11 -37.04
C SER A 59 -10.27 10.19 -36.87
N ASP A 60 -10.06 8.88 -36.96
CA ASP A 60 -11.09 7.86 -36.79
C ASP A 60 -11.15 7.36 -35.32
N ALA A 61 -10.19 7.77 -34.49
CA ALA A 61 -10.21 7.49 -33.06
C ALA A 61 -11.30 8.31 -32.36
N PRO A 62 -12.15 7.70 -31.51
CA PRO A 62 -13.17 8.41 -30.74
C PRO A 62 -12.53 9.53 -29.90
N LEU A 63 -13.06 10.74 -30.02
CA LEU A 63 -12.60 11.88 -29.23
C LEU A 63 -13.15 11.77 -27.81
N LEU A 64 -12.41 12.34 -26.85
CA LEU A 64 -12.80 12.36 -25.44
C LEU A 64 -14.13 13.10 -25.16
N LEU A 65 -14.62 13.86 -26.14
CA LEU A 65 -15.87 14.62 -26.09
C LEU A 65 -17.03 13.92 -26.80
N ASP A 66 -16.76 12.82 -27.50
CA ASP A 66 -17.80 12.02 -28.14
C ASP A 66 -18.59 11.27 -27.06
N GLU A 67 -19.92 11.18 -27.22
CA GLU A 67 -20.72 10.43 -26.26
C GLU A 67 -20.34 8.94 -26.31
N PRO A 68 -20.17 8.28 -25.15
CA PRO A 68 -19.73 6.89 -25.15
C PRO A 68 -20.78 5.98 -25.79
N THR A 69 -20.34 4.91 -26.44
CA THR A 69 -21.24 3.94 -27.07
C THR A 69 -21.97 3.09 -26.01
N GLU A 70 -23.12 2.50 -26.35
CA GLU A 70 -23.86 1.63 -25.41
C GLU A 70 -23.01 0.47 -24.86
N GLU A 71 -22.05 -0.02 -25.62
CA GLU A 71 -21.08 -1.05 -25.18
C GLU A 71 -20.06 -0.50 -24.17
N GLN A 72 -19.61 0.75 -24.34
CA GLN A 72 -18.78 1.45 -23.38
C GLN A 72 -19.55 1.77 -22.09
N HIS A 73 -20.81 2.18 -22.20
CA HIS A 73 -21.73 2.35 -21.07
C HIS A 73 -22.00 1.04 -20.33
N ALA A 74 -22.19 -0.08 -21.04
CA ALA A 74 -22.40 -1.39 -20.44
C ALA A 74 -21.14 -1.90 -19.69
N SER A 75 -19.94 -1.61 -20.20
CA SER A 75 -18.67 -1.90 -19.51
C SER A 75 -18.46 -1.02 -18.27
N ALA A 76 -18.95 0.21 -18.28
CA ALA A 76 -18.96 1.11 -17.12
C ALA A 76 -20.03 0.71 -16.09
N GLY A 77 -21.16 0.16 -16.52
CA GLY A 77 -22.29 -0.24 -15.67
C GLY A 77 -22.02 -1.40 -14.71
N MET A 78 -20.89 -2.09 -14.84
CA MET A 78 -20.45 -3.11 -13.87
C MET A 78 -19.60 -2.54 -12.72
N THR A 79 -19.26 -1.25 -12.78
CA THR A 79 -18.44 -0.57 -11.78
C THR A 79 -19.35 0.21 -10.84
N THR A 80 -19.35 -0.16 -9.55
CA THR A 80 -20.13 0.57 -8.54
C THR A 80 -19.63 2.01 -8.40
N GLN A 81 -20.51 2.92 -7.96
CA GLN A 81 -20.12 4.31 -7.73
C GLN A 81 -18.97 4.39 -6.73
N ALA A 82 -18.99 3.54 -5.69
CA ALA A 82 -17.91 3.42 -4.74
C ALA A 82 -16.55 3.04 -5.37
N VAL A 83 -16.52 2.16 -6.39
CA VAL A 83 -15.27 1.83 -7.10
C VAL A 83 -14.74 3.07 -7.84
N VAL A 84 -15.63 3.84 -8.48
CA VAL A 84 -15.25 5.08 -9.17
C VAL A 84 -14.71 6.11 -8.17
N GLU A 85 -15.36 6.29 -7.02
CA GLU A 85 -14.92 7.23 -5.98
C GLU A 85 -13.54 6.90 -5.42
N ASN A 86 -13.21 5.61 -5.31
CA ASN A 86 -11.92 5.16 -4.80
C ASN A 86 -10.74 5.55 -5.71
N THR A 87 -10.99 5.83 -7.00
CA THR A 87 -9.93 6.16 -7.97
C THR A 87 -9.07 7.33 -7.51
N ALA A 88 -9.68 8.34 -6.87
CA ALA A 88 -8.95 9.49 -6.33
C ALA A 88 -8.02 9.12 -5.17
N CYS A 89 -8.44 8.20 -4.30
CA CYS A 89 -7.62 7.71 -3.19
C CYS A 89 -6.47 6.84 -3.69
N PHE A 90 -6.70 6.08 -4.76
CA PHE A 90 -5.72 5.18 -5.34
C PHE A 90 -4.58 5.87 -6.10
N VAL A 91 -4.62 7.19 -6.27
CA VAL A 91 -3.48 7.96 -6.77
C VAL A 91 -2.28 7.81 -5.82
N CYS A 92 -2.51 7.93 -4.52
CA CYS A 92 -1.46 7.80 -3.49
C CYS A 92 -1.48 6.45 -2.77
N HIS A 93 -2.64 5.77 -2.72
CA HIS A 93 -2.83 4.51 -2.00
C HIS A 93 -3.13 3.32 -2.92
N ALA A 94 -2.31 3.16 -3.98
CA ALA A 94 -2.52 2.13 -4.99
C ALA A 94 -2.51 0.68 -4.44
N ASN A 95 -1.85 0.44 -3.31
CA ASN A 95 -1.82 -0.86 -2.64
C ASN A 95 -3.22 -1.36 -2.23
N TYR A 96 -4.21 -0.48 -2.08
CA TYR A 96 -5.57 -0.87 -1.72
C TYR A 96 -6.43 -1.28 -2.93
N ARG A 97 -5.96 -1.09 -4.17
CA ARG A 97 -6.70 -1.52 -5.39
C ARG A 97 -6.96 -3.03 -5.42
N SER A 98 -6.06 -3.82 -4.84
CA SER A 98 -6.15 -5.28 -4.80
C SER A 98 -6.51 -5.79 -3.40
N GLU A 99 -6.77 -4.91 -2.45
CA GLU A 99 -7.06 -5.33 -1.09
C GLU A 99 -8.48 -5.86 -0.95
N SER A 100 -8.61 -7.04 -0.34
CA SER A 100 -9.91 -7.69 -0.12
C SER A 100 -10.92 -6.82 0.64
N LEU A 101 -10.48 -6.05 1.64
CA LEU A 101 -11.39 -5.21 2.42
C LEU A 101 -11.96 -4.08 1.55
N ALA A 102 -11.08 -3.32 0.87
CA ALA A 102 -11.48 -2.23 0.00
C ALA A 102 -12.39 -2.72 -1.15
N ASN A 103 -12.03 -3.83 -1.80
CA ASN A 103 -12.79 -4.35 -2.94
C ASN A 103 -14.16 -4.90 -2.55
N SER A 104 -14.25 -5.64 -1.44
CA SER A 104 -15.54 -6.17 -0.95
C SER A 104 -16.50 -5.06 -0.53
N HIS A 105 -16.00 -4.00 0.11
CA HIS A 105 -16.82 -2.86 0.51
C HIS A 105 -17.23 -2.01 -0.69
N ALA A 106 -16.32 -1.78 -1.65
CA ALA A 106 -16.66 -1.04 -2.86
C ALA A 106 -17.74 -1.76 -3.68
N GLY A 107 -17.70 -3.10 -3.76
CA GLY A 107 -18.77 -3.90 -4.37
C GLY A 107 -20.10 -3.84 -3.63
N ALA A 108 -20.11 -3.38 -2.37
CA ALA A 108 -21.29 -3.13 -1.56
C ALA A 108 -21.65 -1.63 -1.46
N GLU A 109 -21.19 -0.81 -2.42
CA GLU A 109 -21.41 0.65 -2.47
C GLU A 109 -20.82 1.43 -1.27
N VAL A 110 -19.75 0.90 -0.66
CA VAL A 110 -18.99 1.58 0.40
C VAL A 110 -17.57 1.88 -0.08
N GLY A 111 -17.33 3.11 -0.51
CA GLY A 111 -16.01 3.61 -0.91
C GLY A 111 -15.11 3.98 0.27
N CYS A 112 -13.86 4.36 -0.01
CA CYS A 112 -12.88 4.83 0.97
C CYS A 112 -13.44 5.98 1.82
N SER A 113 -14.17 6.89 1.18
CA SER A 113 -14.81 8.05 1.79
C SER A 113 -15.91 7.67 2.79
N GLY A 114 -16.58 6.54 2.61
CA GLY A 114 -17.58 6.02 3.54
C GLY A 114 -16.98 5.73 4.92
N CYS A 115 -15.71 5.34 4.97
CA CYS A 115 -14.99 5.07 6.22
C CYS A 115 -14.11 6.24 6.67
N HIS A 116 -13.41 6.91 5.74
CA HIS A 116 -12.38 7.92 6.02
C HIS A 116 -12.83 9.37 5.87
N GLY A 117 -14.09 9.60 5.48
CA GLY A 117 -14.59 10.92 5.09
C GLY A 117 -14.14 11.31 3.67
N GLN A 118 -14.72 12.37 3.12
CA GLN A 118 -14.43 12.82 1.76
C GLN A 118 -12.95 13.20 1.58
N SER A 119 -12.33 13.68 2.66
CA SER A 119 -10.89 13.90 2.79
C SER A 119 -10.32 14.78 1.67
N PHE A 120 -11.07 15.80 1.25
CA PHE A 120 -10.65 16.67 0.13
C PHE A 120 -9.32 17.38 0.43
N ALA A 121 -9.14 17.90 1.64
CA ALA A 121 -7.89 18.56 2.04
C ALA A 121 -6.69 17.60 1.99
N HIS A 122 -6.88 16.35 2.44
CA HIS A 122 -5.86 15.30 2.38
C HIS A 122 -5.53 14.91 0.94
N ARG A 123 -6.55 14.72 0.09
CA ARG A 123 -6.39 14.33 -1.32
C ARG A 123 -5.67 15.38 -2.15
N ASN A 124 -5.80 16.66 -1.77
CA ASN A 124 -5.16 17.78 -2.45
C ASN A 124 -3.81 18.19 -1.83
N ASP A 125 -3.36 17.50 -0.78
CA ASP A 125 -2.07 17.78 -0.14
C ASP A 125 -0.99 16.81 -0.65
N GLU A 126 -0.23 17.28 -1.64
CA GLU A 126 0.88 16.54 -2.24
C GLU A 126 2.04 16.30 -1.25
N ASN A 127 2.17 17.10 -0.19
CA ASN A 127 3.15 16.85 0.87
C ASN A 127 2.69 15.75 1.84
N ASN A 128 1.43 15.29 1.72
CA ASN A 128 0.80 14.28 2.56
C ASN A 128 0.90 14.59 4.07
N THR A 129 0.89 15.87 4.45
CA THR A 129 0.98 16.31 5.87
C THR A 129 -0.38 16.54 6.51
N THR A 130 -1.42 16.69 5.69
CA THR A 130 -2.82 16.82 6.08
C THR A 130 -3.39 15.44 6.32
N PRO A 131 -3.94 15.14 7.51
CA PRO A 131 -4.54 13.83 7.77
C PRO A 131 -5.85 13.66 6.98
N PRO A 132 -6.28 12.42 6.72
CA PRO A 132 -7.67 12.13 6.35
C PRO A 132 -8.64 12.69 7.40
N GLU A 133 -9.88 13.00 6.99
CA GLU A 133 -10.91 13.53 7.88
C GLU A 133 -11.21 12.58 9.05
N LYS A 134 -11.17 11.28 8.79
CA LYS A 134 -11.39 10.26 9.80
C LYS A 134 -10.32 9.18 9.79
N MET A 135 -9.73 8.99 10.95
CA MET A 135 -8.81 7.90 11.26
C MET A 135 -9.32 7.14 12.48
N TYR A 136 -9.04 5.84 12.54
CA TYR A 136 -9.46 4.98 13.65
C TYR A 136 -8.26 4.51 14.46
N THR A 137 -8.31 4.78 15.76
CA THR A 137 -7.51 4.05 16.76
C THR A 137 -8.05 2.62 16.86
N ALA A 138 -7.23 1.68 17.36
CA ALA A 138 -7.61 0.27 17.40
C ALA A 138 -8.93 0.05 18.16
N ASP A 139 -9.11 0.70 19.30
CA ASP A 139 -10.31 0.64 20.13
C ASP A 139 -11.59 1.21 19.48
N LYS A 140 -11.48 1.86 18.31
CA LYS A 140 -12.63 2.42 17.57
C LYS A 140 -13.00 1.62 16.32
N ILE A 141 -12.16 0.68 15.90
CA ILE A 141 -12.39 -0.11 14.69
C ILE A 141 -13.64 -0.96 14.86
N ASP A 142 -13.72 -1.74 15.93
CA ASP A 142 -14.84 -2.67 16.12
C ASP A 142 -16.18 -1.96 16.24
N THR A 143 -16.26 -0.90 17.04
CA THR A 143 -17.50 -0.12 17.18
C THR A 143 -17.93 0.49 15.85
N PHE A 144 -16.99 0.94 15.01
CA PHE A 144 -17.31 1.46 13.70
C PHE A 144 -17.82 0.36 12.75
N CYS A 145 -17.10 -0.75 12.64
CA CYS A 145 -17.49 -1.88 11.80
C CYS A 145 -18.86 -2.45 12.20
N GLN A 146 -19.15 -2.49 13.50
CA GLN A 146 -20.46 -2.90 14.05
C GLN A 146 -21.60 -1.95 13.68
N GLY A 147 -21.34 -0.77 13.12
CA GLY A 147 -22.34 0.09 12.51
C GLY A 147 -23.17 -0.67 11.46
N CYS A 148 -22.49 -1.44 10.60
CA CYS A 148 -23.10 -2.25 9.53
C CYS A 148 -23.05 -3.76 9.83
N HIS A 149 -22.01 -4.26 10.49
CA HIS A 149 -21.81 -5.70 10.75
C HIS A 149 -22.16 -6.08 12.19
N LYS A 150 -23.40 -6.50 12.43
CA LYS A 150 -23.91 -6.78 13.79
C LYS A 150 -23.44 -8.11 14.39
N SER A 151 -23.11 -9.08 13.55
CA SER A 151 -22.77 -10.43 14.00
C SER A 151 -21.81 -11.13 13.04
N HIS A 152 -21.09 -12.12 13.57
CA HIS A 152 -20.33 -13.08 12.76
C HIS A 152 -21.08 -14.41 12.72
N ASP A 153 -21.48 -14.83 11.52
CA ASP A 153 -22.01 -16.18 11.26
C ASP A 153 -20.96 -16.99 10.50
N VAL A 154 -19.92 -17.40 11.22
CA VAL A 154 -18.79 -18.16 10.67
C VAL A 154 -18.45 -19.29 11.64
N PRO A 155 -18.27 -20.55 11.16
CA PRO A 155 -17.87 -21.65 12.01
C PRO A 155 -16.57 -21.36 12.80
N PRO A 156 -16.49 -21.69 14.11
CA PRO A 156 -15.33 -21.38 14.94
C PRO A 156 -14.00 -21.88 14.38
N GLY A 157 -13.99 -23.06 13.74
CA GLY A 157 -12.79 -23.62 13.11
C GLY A 157 -12.25 -22.76 11.97
N LYS A 158 -13.11 -22.07 11.21
CA LYS A 158 -12.66 -21.13 10.15
C LYS A 158 -12.08 -19.86 10.74
N VAL A 159 -12.66 -19.36 11.84
CA VAL A 159 -12.14 -18.18 12.57
C VAL A 159 -10.74 -18.48 13.11
N ALA A 160 -10.58 -19.61 13.82
CA ALA A 160 -9.29 -20.03 14.36
C ALA A 160 -8.22 -20.24 13.28
N ALA A 161 -8.59 -20.86 12.15
CA ALA A 161 -7.66 -21.07 11.02
C ALA A 161 -7.22 -19.75 10.39
N LEU A 162 -8.14 -18.78 10.20
CA LEU A 162 -7.79 -17.47 9.66
C LEU A 162 -6.91 -16.67 10.63
N TRP A 163 -7.21 -16.74 11.93
CA TRP A 163 -6.43 -16.11 12.98
C TRP A 163 -4.98 -16.59 12.99
N ALA A 164 -4.79 -17.92 13.00
CA ALA A 164 -3.47 -18.56 12.99
C ALA A 164 -2.64 -18.18 11.76
N LYS A 165 -3.30 -17.91 10.62
CA LYS A 165 -2.63 -17.49 9.38
C LYS A 165 -2.19 -16.01 9.40
N ARG A 166 -2.96 -15.13 10.02
CA ARG A 166 -2.79 -13.66 9.88
C ARG A 166 -2.07 -13.01 11.06
N ASN A 167 -2.51 -13.29 12.28
CA ASN A 167 -2.04 -12.58 13.47
C ASN A 167 -1.85 -13.53 14.68
N PRO A 168 -1.07 -14.62 14.55
CA PRO A 168 -0.91 -15.59 15.64
C PRO A 168 -0.29 -14.97 16.91
N ASP A 169 0.50 -13.91 16.77
CA ASP A 169 1.24 -13.30 17.87
C ASP A 169 0.38 -12.41 18.77
N LYS A 170 -0.82 -12.01 18.32
CA LYS A 170 -1.70 -11.11 19.06
C LYS A 170 -2.65 -11.91 19.97
N THR A 171 -2.13 -12.36 21.11
CA THR A 171 -2.84 -13.33 21.95
C THR A 171 -3.89 -12.73 22.90
N ASP A 172 -3.87 -11.42 23.13
CA ASP A 172 -4.83 -10.73 23.99
C ASP A 172 -6.16 -10.49 23.24
N PRO A 173 -7.24 -11.21 23.60
CA PRO A 173 -8.51 -11.16 22.88
C PRO A 173 -9.14 -9.77 22.88
N ASP A 174 -8.95 -8.98 23.93
CA ASP A 174 -9.54 -7.63 24.05
C ASP A 174 -8.87 -6.61 23.12
N LYS A 175 -7.70 -6.97 22.57
CA LYS A 175 -7.00 -6.12 21.60
C LYS A 175 -7.32 -6.49 20.16
N ILE A 176 -7.88 -7.68 19.89
CA ILE A 176 -8.17 -8.16 18.55
C ILE A 176 -9.32 -7.34 17.97
N VAL A 177 -9.14 -6.86 16.73
CA VAL A 177 -10.12 -6.02 16.03
C VAL A 177 -10.52 -6.61 14.68
N CYS A 178 -11.64 -6.18 14.11
CA CYS A 178 -12.17 -6.69 12.84
C CYS A 178 -11.10 -6.75 11.72
N THR A 179 -10.29 -5.71 11.59
CA THR A 179 -9.26 -5.62 10.54
C THR A 179 -8.10 -6.58 10.74
N ASP A 180 -7.89 -7.18 11.92
CA ASP A 180 -6.83 -8.19 12.09
C ASP A 180 -7.13 -9.48 11.31
N CYS A 181 -8.40 -9.72 10.99
CA CYS A 181 -8.89 -10.87 10.22
C CYS A 181 -9.39 -10.49 8.83
N HIS A 182 -10.13 -9.37 8.71
CA HIS A 182 -10.90 -9.03 7.51
C HIS A 182 -10.16 -8.17 6.48
N GLY A 183 -8.94 -7.72 6.76
CA GLY A 183 -8.18 -6.90 5.81
C GLY A 183 -6.72 -6.79 6.16
N ASP A 184 -5.91 -6.33 5.21
CA ASP A 184 -4.54 -5.88 5.49
C ASP A 184 -4.52 -4.34 5.42
N HIS A 185 -5.59 -3.71 5.93
CA HIS A 185 -5.98 -2.32 5.71
C HIS A 185 -5.14 -1.36 6.54
N ARG A 186 -3.82 -1.49 6.38
CA ARG A 186 -2.81 -0.77 7.11
C ARG A 186 -1.55 -0.67 6.25
N MET A 187 -1.12 0.56 6.03
CA MET A 187 0.17 0.83 5.40
C MET A 187 1.31 0.21 6.22
N LYS A 188 2.07 -0.71 5.61
CA LYS A 188 3.21 -1.38 6.23
C LYS A 188 4.34 -0.40 6.57
N VAL A 189 4.56 0.58 5.69
CA VAL A 189 5.53 1.65 5.86
C VAL A 189 4.79 2.97 5.88
N ARG A 190 5.09 3.81 6.88
CA ARG A 190 4.52 5.15 7.02
C ARG A 190 5.64 6.16 7.25
N THR A 191 5.83 7.02 6.27
CA THR A 191 6.74 8.18 6.33
C THR A 191 6.12 9.30 7.14
N ILE A 192 4.82 9.52 6.98
CA ILE A 192 4.03 10.48 7.76
C ILE A 192 3.23 9.74 8.83
N ILE A 193 3.28 10.24 10.07
CA ILE A 193 2.52 9.69 11.19
C ILE A 193 1.72 10.80 11.83
N TRP A 194 0.42 10.56 12.01
CA TRP A 194 -0.47 11.40 12.80
C TRP A 194 -0.92 10.67 14.06
N ASP A 195 -1.29 11.47 15.06
CA ASP A 195 -2.14 11.02 16.13
C ASP A 195 -3.52 10.73 15.53
N LYS A 196 -3.93 9.46 15.58
CA LYS A 196 -5.16 9.00 14.93
C LYS A 196 -6.43 9.57 15.55
N LYS A 197 -6.39 10.07 16.78
CA LYS A 197 -7.55 10.60 17.50
C LYS A 197 -7.77 12.07 17.20
N THR A 198 -6.68 12.82 17.04
CA THR A 198 -6.70 14.29 16.94
C THR A 198 -6.36 14.79 15.54
N GLY A 199 -5.74 13.94 14.70
CA GLY A 199 -5.19 14.35 13.41
C GLY A 199 -3.88 15.13 13.51
N LYS A 200 -3.34 15.36 14.72
CA LYS A 200 -2.09 16.11 14.89
C LYS A 200 -0.93 15.36 14.22
N LEU A 201 -0.15 16.06 13.39
CA LEU A 201 1.06 15.53 12.81
C LEU A 201 2.10 15.24 13.91
N LEU A 202 2.61 14.01 13.93
CA LEU A 202 3.60 13.52 14.89
C LEU A 202 4.99 13.35 14.28
N ARG A 203 5.06 12.98 12.99
CA ARG A 203 6.34 12.72 12.31
C ARG A 203 6.21 12.87 10.80
N THR A 204 7.26 13.38 10.17
CA THR A 204 7.41 13.40 8.69
C THR A 204 8.60 12.56 8.22
N ASN A 205 8.82 12.49 6.90
CA ASN A 205 10.03 11.92 6.30
C ASN A 205 11.28 12.80 6.50
N GLN A 206 11.17 14.02 7.03
CA GLN A 206 12.29 14.93 7.24
C GLN A 206 12.81 14.96 8.69
N GLY A 207 12.17 14.25 9.61
CA GLY A 207 12.40 14.37 11.06
C GLY A 207 11.16 14.87 11.80
N GLU A 208 11.24 14.93 13.13
CA GLU A 208 10.18 15.50 14.00
C GLU A 208 9.97 17.00 13.76
#